data_AF-A0A2U1AQ74-F1
#
_entry.id   AF-A0A2U1AQ74-F1
#
_cell.length_a   1.000
_cell.length_b   1.000
_cell.length_c   1.000
_cell.angle_alpha   90.00
_cell.angle_beta   90.00
_cell.angle_gamma   90.00
#
_symmetry.space_group_name_H-M   'P 1'
#
loop_
_entity.id
_entity.type
_entity.pdbx_description
1 polymer ?
#
loop_
_entity_poly.entity_id
_entity_poly.type
_entity_poly.pdbx_seq_one_letter_code
_entity_poly.pdbx_strand_id
1 'polypeptide(L)'
;MKVELNITGTAQACNEWTFATATANGKEFRIMLVRFEEPSNYGIRQGRISKLWMSNVEDGEFINYDRGWDMRPATTEAKAVLAAIIKKFN
;
A
#
# COMPACT_ATOMS: atom_id res chain seq x y z
N MET A 1 11.80 -1.47 12.90
CA MET A 1 10.37 -1.63 13.24
C MET A 1 9.83 -2.85 12.53
N LYS A 2 9.11 -3.72 13.24
CA LYS A 2 8.43 -4.87 12.65
C LYS A 2 7.12 -4.38 12.02
N VAL A 3 6.87 -4.77 10.77
CA VAL A 3 5.58 -4.56 10.09
C VAL A 3 5.01 -5.94 9.80
N GLU A 4 3.76 -6.15 10.21
CA GLU A 4 3.01 -7.37 9.90
C GLU A 4 1.97 -7.02 8.85
N LEU A 5 2.06 -7.61 7.66
CA LEU A 5 1.17 -7.36 6.53
C LEU A 5 0.30 -8.60 6.31
N ASN A 6 -1.02 -8.43 6.41
CA ASN A 6 -2.01 -9.50 6.25
C ASN A 6 -2.90 -9.18 5.06
N ILE A 7 -2.93 -10.07 4.07
CA ILE A 7 -3.79 -9.90 2.90
C ILE A 7 -5.16 -10.47 3.24
N THR A 8 -6.19 -9.64 3.16
CA THR A 8 -7.56 -10.02 3.53
C THR A 8 -8.42 -10.42 2.32
N GLY A 9 -7.91 -10.20 1.10
CA GLY A 9 -8.52 -10.64 -0.18
C GLY A 9 -7.60 -11.51 -1.03
N THR A 10 -7.79 -11.48 -2.35
CA THR A 10 -7.04 -12.31 -3.30
C THR A 10 -5.60 -11.82 -3.47
N ALA A 11 -4.65 -12.47 -2.79
CA ALA A 11 -3.24 -12.10 -2.88
C ALA A 11 -2.67 -12.17 -4.30
N GLN A 12 -3.21 -13.03 -5.17
CA GLN A 12 -2.80 -13.19 -6.56
C GLN A 12 -3.51 -12.25 -7.56
N ALA A 13 -4.57 -11.55 -7.16
CA ALA A 13 -5.34 -10.73 -8.10
C ALA A 13 -4.48 -9.58 -8.65
N CYS A 14 -4.31 -9.58 -9.97
CA CYS A 14 -3.78 -8.47 -10.74
C CYS A 14 -4.94 -7.84 -11.52
N ASN A 15 -4.84 -6.55 -11.82
CA ASN A 15 -5.86 -5.76 -12.53
C ASN A 15 -7.17 -5.55 -11.74
N GLU A 16 -7.17 -5.88 -10.45
CA GLU A 16 -8.30 -5.74 -9.54
C GLU A 16 -7.84 -5.15 -8.19
N TRP A 17 -8.80 -4.75 -7.35
CA TRP A 17 -8.52 -4.27 -6.01
C TRP A 17 -8.08 -5.40 -5.09
N THR A 18 -6.89 -5.25 -4.52
CA THR A 18 -6.37 -6.07 -3.42
C THR A 18 -6.55 -5.32 -2.11
N PHE A 19 -7.12 -6.00 -1.11
CA PHE A 19 -7.29 -5.50 0.24
C PHE A 19 -6.30 -6.16 1.20
N ALA A 20 -5.71 -5.35 2.07
CA ALA A 20 -4.80 -5.82 3.10
C ALA A 20 -4.94 -4.98 4.37
N THR A 21 -4.43 -5.52 5.47
CA THR A 21 -4.20 -4.79 6.70
C THR A 21 -2.72 -4.86 7.06
N ALA A 22 -2.23 -3.85 7.77
CA ALA A 22 -0.90 -3.89 8.33
C ALA A 22 -0.88 -3.39 9.77
N THR A 23 0.02 -3.93 10.58
CA THR A 23 0.29 -3.41 11.92
C THR A 23 1.74 -2.93 11.99
N ALA A 24 1.92 -1.69 12.44
CA ALA A 24 3.24 -1.09 12.66
C ALA A 24 3.22 -0.27 13.94
N ASN A 25 4.11 -0.59 14.89
CA ASN A 25 4.24 0.12 16.17
C ASN A 25 2.90 0.23 16.94
N GLY A 26 2.09 -0.84 16.94
CA GLY A 26 0.78 -0.86 17.58
C GLY A 26 -0.34 -0.14 16.82
N LYS A 27 -0.04 0.56 15.72
CA LYS A 27 -1.04 1.17 14.84
C LYS A 27 -1.50 0.19 13.76
N GLU A 28 -2.80 0.19 13.50
CA GLU A 28 -3.42 -0.63 12.46
C GLU A 28 -3.72 0.20 11.21
N PHE A 29 -3.44 -0.39 10.05
CA PHE A 29 -3.64 0.24 8.75
C PHE A 29 -4.57 -0.60 7.90
N ARG A 30 -5.48 0.06 7.19
CA ARG A 30 -6.28 -0.51 6.11
C ARG A 30 -5.66 -0.10 4.79
N ILE A 31 -5.53 -1.06 3.88
CA ILE A 31 -4.83 -0.88 2.60
C ILE A 31 -5.73 -1.35 1.48
N MET A 32 -5.80 -0.55 0.42
CA MET A 32 -6.40 -0.93 -0.86
C MET A 32 -5.40 -0.61 -1.96
N LEU A 33 -5.13 -1.55 -2.85
CA LEU A 33 -4.21 -1.31 -3.96
C LEU A 33 -4.68 -1.99 -5.24
N VAL A 34 -4.30 -1.42 -6.38
CA VAL A 34 -4.40 -2.07 -7.68
C VAL A 34 -3.00 -2.20 -8.25
N ARG A 35 -2.66 -3.40 -8.70
CA ARG A 35 -1.40 -3.68 -9.39
C ARG A 35 -1.65 -4.44 -10.68
N PHE A 36 -0.73 -4.29 -11.63
CA PHE A 36 -0.77 -4.98 -12.92
C PHE A 36 0.25 -6.12 -12.96
N GLU A 37 0.17 -6.95 -14.00
CA GLU A 37 1.13 -8.03 -14.20
C GLU A 37 2.56 -7.49 -14.42
N GLU A 38 2.67 -6.49 -15.28
CA GLU A 38 3.93 -5.87 -15.65
C GLU A 38 4.15 -4.51 -14.95
N PRO A 39 5.42 -4.13 -14.70
CA PRO A 39 5.76 -2.79 -14.25
C PRO A 39 5.40 -1.73 -15.29
N SER A 40 5.17 -0.49 -14.86
CA SER A 40 4.86 0.62 -15.76
C SER A 40 5.37 1.96 -15.26
N ASN A 41 5.44 2.97 -16.13
CA ASN A 41 5.75 4.36 -15.76
C ASN A 41 4.74 4.97 -14.76
N TYR A 42 3.53 4.42 -14.67
CA TYR A 42 2.50 4.79 -13.70
C TYR A 42 2.58 4.04 -12.38
N GLY A 43 3.49 3.06 -12.29
CA GLY A 43 3.67 2.30 -11.06
C GLY A 43 4.48 3.07 -10.03
N ILE A 44 4.21 2.82 -8.74
CA ILE A 44 5.08 3.30 -7.66
C ILE A 44 6.50 2.78 -7.91
N ARG A 45 7.45 3.70 -8.08
CA ARG A 45 8.85 3.42 -8.46
C ARG A 45 8.99 2.67 -9.80
N GLN A 46 8.12 3.02 -10.75
CA GLN A 46 7.99 2.34 -12.03
C GLN A 46 7.70 0.82 -11.90
N GLY A 47 7.10 0.42 -10.77
CA GLY A 47 6.74 -0.96 -10.49
C GLY A 47 5.33 -1.32 -10.97
N ARG A 48 4.72 -2.30 -10.31
CA ARG A 48 3.43 -2.88 -10.70
C ARG A 48 2.23 -2.19 -10.05
N ILE A 49 2.41 -1.57 -8.89
CA ILE A 49 1.34 -0.92 -8.13
C ILE A 49 0.99 0.44 -8.76
N SER A 50 -0.18 0.55 -9.39
CA SER A 50 -0.64 1.79 -10.04
C SER A 50 -1.62 2.60 -9.19
N LYS A 51 -2.25 1.97 -8.20
CA LYS A 51 -3.07 2.66 -7.20
C LYS A 51 -2.76 2.14 -5.80
N LEU A 52 -2.68 3.03 -4.82
CA LEU A 52 -2.52 2.69 -3.41
C LEU A 52 -3.25 3.70 -2.54
N TRP A 53 -4.11 3.19 -1.69
CA TRP A 53 -4.75 3.92 -0.62
C TRP A 53 -4.42 3.25 0.72
N MET A 54 -4.10 4.07 1.72
CA MET A 54 -3.83 3.58 3.07
C MET A 54 -4.31 4.57 4.12
N SER A 55 -5.03 4.08 5.11
CA SER A 55 -5.46 4.84 6.28
C SER A 55 -5.18 4.09 7.58
N ASN A 56 -5.10 4.82 8.68
CA ASN A 56 -5.33 4.28 10.03
C ASN A 56 -6.81 4.53 10.40
N VAL A 57 -7.39 3.66 11.21
CA VAL A 57 -8.73 3.83 11.78
C VAL A 57 -8.82 5.10 12.66
N GLU A 58 -7.74 5.42 13.37
CA GLU A 58 -7.74 6.52 14.37
C GLU A 58 -7.31 7.87 13.79
N ASP A 59 -6.32 7.87 12.91
CA ASP A 59 -5.62 9.09 12.47
C ASP A 59 -6.01 9.56 11.05
N GLY A 60 -6.86 8.81 10.34
CA GLY A 60 -7.30 9.15 8.98
C GLY A 60 -6.39 8.62 7.85
N GLU A 61 -6.44 9.27 6.69
CA GLU A 61 -5.68 8.90 5.48
C GLU A 61 -4.19 9.24 5.60
N PHE A 62 -3.31 8.33 5.20
CA PHE A 62 -1.85 8.49 5.25
C PHE A 62 -1.19 8.50 3.88
N ILE A 63 -1.77 7.76 2.93
CA ILE A 63 -1.26 7.62 1.57
C ILE A 63 -2.43 7.57 0.62
N ASN A 64 -2.33 8.36 -0.44
CA ASN A 64 -3.11 8.19 -1.64
C ASN A 64 -2.20 8.33 -2.87
N TYR A 65 -2.25 7.32 -3.73
CA TYR A 65 -1.54 7.27 -5.00
C TYR A 65 -2.50 6.77 -6.08
N ASP A 66 -2.78 7.59 -7.07
CA ASP A 66 -3.48 7.17 -8.30
C ASP A 66 -2.61 7.55 -9.51
N ARG A 67 -1.64 6.68 -9.81
CA ARG A 67 -0.65 6.88 -10.89
C ARG A 67 0.19 8.17 -10.73
N GLY A 68 0.28 8.64 -9.50
CA GLY A 68 0.86 9.89 -9.06
C GLY A 68 0.59 10.07 -7.57
N TRP A 69 1.43 10.82 -6.86
CA TRP A 69 1.23 11.04 -5.43
C TRP A 69 0.22 12.16 -5.20
N ASP A 70 -0.97 11.81 -4.72
CA ASP A 70 -1.93 12.77 -4.17
C ASP A 70 -1.56 13.09 -2.72
N MET A 71 -1.23 12.06 -1.94
CA MET A 71 -0.77 12.18 -0.56
C MET A 71 0.40 11.22 -0.29
N ARG A 72 1.53 11.78 0.17
CA ARG A 72 2.74 11.03 0.50
C ARG A 72 2.76 10.62 1.98
N PRO A 73 3.39 9.47 2.32
CA PRO A 73 3.50 9.07 3.71
C PRO A 73 4.35 10.05 4.51
N ALA A 74 3.75 10.65 5.55
CA ALA A 74 4.43 11.59 6.43
C ALA A 74 5.10 10.92 7.63
N THR A 75 4.45 9.90 8.21
CA THR A 75 4.89 9.23 9.45
C THR A 75 5.88 8.08 9.20
N THR A 76 6.64 7.74 10.23
CA THR A 76 7.59 6.61 10.21
C THR A 76 6.86 5.29 9.93
N GLU A 77 5.71 5.09 10.56
CA GLU A 77 4.83 3.94 10.38
C GLU A 77 4.33 3.84 8.94
N ALA A 78 3.77 4.92 8.40
CA ALA A 78 3.26 4.92 7.02
C ALA A 78 4.36 4.64 5.99
N LYS A 79 5.56 5.19 6.18
CA LYS A 79 6.73 4.93 5.32
C LYS A 79 7.15 3.47 5.36
N ALA A 80 7.14 2.86 6.55
CA ALA A 80 7.51 1.45 6.71
C ALA A 80 6.45 0.51 6.12
N VAL A 81 5.17 0.80 6.31
CA VAL A 81 4.08 0.02 5.70
C VAL A 81 4.13 0.13 4.18
N LEU A 82 4.37 1.33 3.61
CA LEU A 82 4.58 1.49 2.18
C LEU A 82 5.75 0.63 1.67
N ALA A 83 6.88 0.61 2.39
CA ALA A 83 8.02 -0.20 2.01
C ALA A 83 7.69 -1.71 2.03
N ALA A 84 6.91 -2.17 3.00
CA ALA A 84 6.44 -3.55 3.07
C ALA A 84 5.49 -3.91 1.90
N ILE A 85 4.56 -3.01 1.56
CA ILE A 85 3.65 -3.16 0.41
C ILE A 85 4.45 -3.25 -0.89
N ILE A 86 5.38 -2.32 -1.13
CA ILE A 86 6.23 -2.32 -2.33
C ILE A 86 7.01 -3.63 -2.43
N LYS A 87 7.66 -4.08 -1.34
CA LYS A 87 8.41 -5.34 -1.32
C LYS A 87 7.55 -6.56 -1.65
N LYS A 88 6.26 -6.53 -1.32
CA LYS A 88 5.35 -7.65 -1.50
C LYS A 88 4.69 -7.68 -2.88
N PHE A 89 4.39 -6.52 -3.46
CA PHE A 89 3.47 -6.40 -4.58
C PHE A 89 4.07 -5.75 -5.84
N ASN A 90 5.23 -5.09 -5.75
CA ASN A 90 6.04 -4.83 -6.93
C ASN A 90 6.93 -6.05 -7.19
#